data_AF-A0A0F9MLI2-F1
#
_entry.id   AF-A0A0F9MLI2-F1
#
_cell.length_a   1.000
_cell.length_b   1.000
_cell.length_c   1.000
_cell.angle_alpha   90.00
_cell.angle_beta   90.00
_cell.angle_gamma   90.00
#
_symmetry.space_group_name_H-M   'P 1'
#
loop_
_entity.id
_entity.type
_entity.pdbx_description
1 polymer ?
#
loop_
_entity_poly.entity_id
_entity_poly.type
_entity_poly.pdbx_seq_one_letter_code
_entity_poly.pdbx_strand_id
1 'polypeptide(L)' 'MTEVKKLQNNHIGTLRENSLHAALKIWYQKPGDKLEEPFESYLIDIVS' A
#
# COMPACT_ATOMS: atom_id res chain seq x y z
N MET A 1 4.22 17.41 -36.22
CA MET A 1 4.88 17.44 -34.90
C MET A 1 4.02 18.32 -34.00
N THR A 2 3.27 17.75 -33.07
CA THR A 2 2.71 18.54 -31.95
C THR A 2 2.58 17.63 -30.75
N GLU A 3 3.36 17.96 -29.74
CA GLU A 3 3.61 17.28 -28.46
C GLU A 3 2.51 16.34 -27.95
N VAL A 4 2.85 15.05 -27.99
CA VAL A 4 2.60 14.11 -26.91
C VAL A 4 3.22 14.65 -25.62
N LYS A 5 2.48 15.48 -24.89
CA LYS A 5 2.75 15.71 -23.47
C LYS A 5 1.45 15.61 -22.69
N LYS A 6 0.98 14.37 -22.64
CA LYS A 6 -0.04 13.88 -21.70
C LYS A 6 0.42 14.34 -20.32
N LEU A 7 -0.20 15.40 -19.83
CA LEU A 7 0.04 15.98 -18.51
C LEU A 7 0.05 14.83 -17.51
N GLN A 8 1.22 14.59 -16.92
CA GLN A 8 1.40 13.69 -15.79
C GLN A 8 0.51 14.23 -14.67
N ASN A 9 -0.71 13.71 -14.62
CA ASN A 9 -1.67 14.07 -13.60
C ASN A 9 -1.13 13.52 -12.29
N ASN A 10 -0.50 14.39 -11.50
CA ASN A 10 0.24 14.08 -10.28
C ASN A 10 -0.69 13.72 -9.10
N HIS A 11 -1.79 13.04 -9.39
CA HIS A 11 -2.74 12.55 -8.39
C HIS A 11 -2.16 11.33 -7.69
N ILE A 12 -1.29 11.58 -6.70
CA ILE A 12 -1.06 10.65 -5.59
C ILE A 12 -2.44 10.27 -5.05
N GLY A 13 -2.81 8.98 -5.05
CA GLY A 13 -4.14 8.50 -4.68
C GLY A 13 -5.07 8.05 -5.82
N THR A 14 -4.66 8.07 -7.10
CA THR A 14 -5.52 7.58 -8.21
C THR A 14 -5.52 6.06 -8.40
N LEU A 15 -4.51 5.35 -7.90
CA LEU A 15 -4.30 3.92 -8.17
C LEU A 15 -4.73 2.98 -7.03
N ARG A 16 -5.73 3.36 -6.23
CA ARG A 16 -6.27 2.54 -5.12
C ARG A 16 -5.16 1.95 -4.24
N GLU A 17 -4.12 2.74 -3.96
CA GLU A 17 -2.90 2.30 -3.28
C GLU A 17 -3.21 1.69 -1.91
N ASN A 18 -4.21 2.21 -1.19
CA ASN A 18 -4.65 1.66 0.09
C ASN A 18 -5.26 0.24 -0.05
N SER A 19 -6.06 0.01 -1.10
CA SER A 19 -6.64 -1.31 -1.35
C SER A 19 -5.56 -2.32 -1.77
N LEU A 20 -4.58 -1.87 -2.56
CA LEU A 20 -3.42 -2.68 -2.90
C LEU A 20 -2.59 -3.01 -1.66
N HIS A 21 -2.29 -2.03 -0.81
CA HIS A 21 -1.56 -2.20 0.44
C HIS A 21 -2.24 -3.22 1.36
N ALA A 22 -3.56 -3.12 1.55
CA ALA A 22 -4.33 -4.08 2.32
C ALA A 22 -4.27 -5.50 1.72
N ALA A 23 -4.41 -5.62 0.40
CA ALA A 23 -4.32 -6.91 -0.28
C ALA A 23 -2.92 -7.54 -0.18
N LEU A 24 -1.87 -6.72 -0.27
CA LEU A 24 -0.49 -7.17 -0.12
C LEU A 24 -0.22 -7.69 1.29
N LYS A 25 -0.71 -7.01 2.34
CA LYS A 25 -0.60 -7.49 3.72
C LYS A 25 -1.13 -8.91 3.89
N ILE A 26 -2.33 -9.16 3.38
CA ILE A 26 -2.98 -10.48 3.43
C ILE A 26 -2.18 -11.51 2.62
N TRP A 27 -1.68 -11.13 1.44
CA TRP A 27 -0.94 -12.05 0.58
C TRP A 27 0.41 -12.49 1.17
N TYR A 28 1.09 -11.59 1.87
CA TYR A 28 2.37 -11.89 2.52
C TYR A 28 2.24 -12.60 3.88
N GLN A 29 1.04 -12.62 4.47
CA GLN A 29 0.79 -13.23 5.77
C GLN A 29 1.10 -14.73 5.75
N LYS A 30 1.89 -15.18 6.72
CA LYS A 30 2.13 -16.60 7.01
C LYS A 30 1.36 -17.02 8.27
N PRO A 31 1.18 -18.34 8.49
CA PRO A 31 0.58 -18.83 9.73
C PRO A 31 1.36 -18.35 10.95
N GLY A 32 0.68 -17.67 11.87
CA GLY A 32 1.28 -17.07 13.07
C GLY A 32 1.54 -15.57 12.95
N ASP A 33 1.61 -15.03 11.73
CA ASP A 33 1.79 -13.59 11.52
C ASP A 33 0.55 -12.81 11.95
N LYS A 34 0.79 -11.65 12.54
CA LYS A 34 -0.25 -10.68 12.87
C LYS A 34 -0.19 -9.49 11.92
N LEU A 35 -1.35 -8.97 11.56
CA LEU A 35 -1.50 -7.80 10.70
C LEU A 35 -1.96 -6.61 11.53
N GLU A 36 -1.45 -5.42 11.21
CA GLU A 36 -1.84 -4.16 11.85
C GLU A 36 -1.74 -4.22 13.38
N GLU A 37 -0.65 -4.80 13.89
CA GLU A 37 -0.41 -4.91 15.33
C GLU A 37 0.11 -3.57 15.89
N PRO A 38 -0.53 -3.03 16.93
CA PRO A 38 0.03 -1.92 17.67
C PRO A 38 1.30 -2.36 18.41
N PHE A 39 2.38 -1.61 18.26
CA PHE A 39 3.61 -1.81 19.01
C PHE A 39 4.16 -0.45 19.47
N GLU A 40 4.11 -0.23 20.78
CA GLU A 40 4.40 1.07 21.42
C GLU A 40 3.62 2.22 20.74
N SER A 41 4.33 3.08 20.01
CA SER A 41 3.79 4.26 19.31
C SER A 41 3.62 4.03 17.79
N TYR A 42 3.74 2.79 17.33
CA TYR A 42 3.68 2.41 15.92
C TYR A 42 2.58 1.39 15.64
N LEU A 43 2.13 1.35 14.39
CA LEU A 43 1.27 0.30 13.87
C LEU A 43 2.07 -0.51 12.86
N ILE A 44 2.35 -1.78 13.17
CA ILE A 44 3.16 -2.64 12.31
C ILE A 44 2.23 -3.33 11.30
N ASP A 45 2.54 -3.16 10.01
CA ASP A 45 1.73 -3.74 8.94
C ASP A 45 1.68 -5.28 8.99
N ILE A 46 2.82 -5.95 9.22
CA ILE A 46 2.93 -7.40 9.39
C ILE A 46 4.06 -7.70 10.39
N VAL A 47 3.81 -8.60 11.35
CA VAL A 47 4.83 -9.10 12.28
C VAL A 47 4.71 -10.62 12.44
N SER A 48 5.85 -11.31 12.42
CA SER A 48 5.98 -12.78 12.61
C SER A 48 6.33 -13.17 14.03
#